data_AF-A0A950BFJ3-F1
#
_entry.id   AF-A0A950BFJ3-F1
#
_cell.length_a   1.000
_cell.length_b   1.000
_cell.length_c   1.000
_cell.angle_alpha   90.00
_cell.angle_beta   90.00
_cell.angle_gamma   90.00
#
_symmetry.space_group_name_H-M   'P 1'
#
loop_
_entity.id
_entity.type
_entity.pdbx_description
1 polymer ?
#
loop_
_entity_poly.entity_id
_entity_poly.type
_entity_poly.pdbx_seq_one_letter_code
_entity_poly.pdbx_strand_id
1 'polypeptide(L)'
;MTRNSRPLRVLTWHVHGNYLYYLTQAPHDFHVVTKPGRPAGYAGRAGVLPWGANVHEVLADDVASGAFDVVVYQHRSHWERDRFELLSDTQRRLPRVYIEHDPPQEAPFAQRHWVNDRGALLVHVTPFNALMWDSGGTPT
;
A
#
# COMPACT_ATOMS: atom_id res chain seq x y z
N MET A 1 21.27 -12.71 15.35
CA MET A 1 20.43 -11.99 16.32
C MET A 1 19.19 -11.50 15.59
N THR A 2 18.16 -12.33 15.49
CA THR A 2 16.85 -11.90 14.98
C THR A 2 16.28 -10.92 16.00
N ARG A 3 16.13 -9.65 15.63
CA ARG A 3 15.39 -8.71 16.49
C ARG A 3 14.01 -9.32 16.71
N ASN A 4 13.68 -9.53 17.98
CA ASN A 4 12.36 -9.94 18.43
C ASN A 4 11.42 -8.74 18.19
N SER A 5 11.10 -8.48 16.94
CA SER A 5 10.25 -7.37 16.53
C SER A 5 8.81 -7.88 16.57
N ARG A 6 7.98 -7.26 17.41
CA ARG A 6 6.53 -7.50 17.39
C ARG A 6 5.99 -7.39 15.95
N PRO A 7 4.87 -8.04 15.63
CA PRO A 7 4.13 -7.77 14.40
C PRO A 7 3.94 -6.26 14.20
N LEU A 8 4.19 -5.80 12.97
CA LEU A 8 3.94 -4.42 12.55
C LEU A 8 2.47 -4.26 12.20
N ARG A 9 1.93 -3.07 12.44
CA ARG A 9 0.59 -2.67 11.97
C ARG A 9 0.72 -1.96 10.63
N VAL A 10 0.35 -2.66 9.57
CA VAL A 10 0.46 -2.23 8.17
C VAL A 10 -0.88 -1.68 7.70
N LEU A 11 -0.94 -0.39 7.36
CA LEU A 11 -2.13 0.19 6.72
C LEU A 11 -2.05 0.02 5.20
N THR A 12 -3.11 -0.47 4.56
CA THR A 12 -3.18 -0.63 3.10
C THR A 12 -4.61 -0.61 2.56
N TRP A 13 -4.77 -0.77 1.24
CA TRP A 13 -6.03 -0.75 0.51
C TRP A 13 -6.22 -2.03 -0.29
N HIS A 14 -7.47 -2.41 -0.56
CA HIS A 14 -7.78 -3.56 -1.41
C HIS A 14 -7.79 -3.15 -2.89
N VAL A 15 -6.65 -3.33 -3.56
CA VAL A 15 -6.47 -3.03 -4.99
C VAL A 15 -6.42 -4.32 -5.81
N HIS A 16 -5.41 -5.16 -5.59
CA HIS A 16 -5.24 -6.47 -6.26
C HIS A 16 -5.46 -7.60 -5.26
N GLY A 17 -6.65 -8.19 -5.24
CA GLY A 17 -7.07 -9.12 -4.19
C GLY A 17 -6.11 -10.29 -3.94
N ASN A 18 -5.68 -11.00 -5.00
CA ASN A 18 -4.74 -12.11 -4.87
C ASN A 18 -3.37 -11.65 -4.36
N TYR A 19 -2.87 -10.50 -4.83
CA TYR A 19 -1.60 -9.98 -4.36
C TYR A 19 -1.67 -9.58 -2.88
N LEU A 20 -2.73 -8.88 -2.48
CA LEU A 20 -2.96 -8.52 -1.08
C LEU A 20 -3.09 -9.78 -0.22
N TYR A 21 -3.79 -10.81 -0.69
CA TYR A 21 -3.87 -12.10 -0.01
C TYR A 21 -2.48 -12.71 0.24
N TYR A 22 -1.59 -12.73 -0.75
CA TYR A 22 -0.22 -13.22 -0.55
C TYR A 22 0.61 -12.31 0.35
N LEU A 23 0.49 -10.98 0.21
CA LEU A 23 1.16 -10.02 1.07
C LEU A 23 0.78 -10.22 2.55
N THR A 24 -0.50 -10.47 2.82
CA THR A 24 -1.02 -10.69 4.18
C THR A 24 -0.56 -12.00 4.83
N GLN A 25 0.16 -12.87 4.10
CA GLN A 25 0.80 -14.05 4.70
C GLN A 25 2.08 -13.69 5.48
N ALA A 26 2.57 -12.46 5.35
CA ALA A 26 3.65 -11.96 6.21
C ALA A 26 3.19 -11.88 7.69
N PRO A 27 4.09 -12.08 8.67
CA PRO A 27 3.75 -12.14 10.09
C PRO A 27 3.50 -10.74 10.71
N HIS A 28 2.59 -9.97 10.11
CA HIS A 28 2.22 -8.61 10.47
C HIS A 28 0.70 -8.45 10.48
N ASP A 29 0.20 -7.46 11.21
CA ASP A 29 -1.21 -7.12 11.25
C ASP A 29 -1.52 -6.13 10.11
N PHE A 30 -2.47 -6.46 9.25
CA PHE A 30 -2.86 -5.65 8.11
C PHE A 30 -4.21 -4.99 8.36
N HIS A 31 -4.25 -3.67 8.24
CA HIS A 31 -5.46 -2.87 8.33
C HIS A 31 -5.83 -2.40 6.93
N VAL A 32 -6.93 -2.92 6.40
CA VAL A 32 -7.43 -2.65 5.05
C VAL A 32 -8.51 -1.58 5.12
N VAL A 33 -8.28 -0.45 4.45
CA VAL A 33 -9.22 0.68 4.45
C VAL A 33 -10.52 0.30 3.73
N THR A 34 -11.64 0.73 4.31
CA THR A 34 -12.99 0.50 3.81
C THR A 34 -13.80 1.78 3.78
N LYS A 35 -14.78 1.83 2.87
CA LYS A 35 -15.80 2.89 2.79
C LYS A 35 -17.18 2.23 2.71
N PRO A 36 -18.25 2.89 3.22
CA PRO A 36 -19.61 2.42 3.01
C PRO A 36 -19.89 2.14 1.53
N GLY A 37 -20.61 1.06 1.25
CA GLY A 37 -20.88 0.62 -0.13
C GLY A 37 -19.72 -0.10 -0.83
N ARG A 38 -18.54 -0.21 -0.19
CA ARG A 38 -17.37 -0.98 -0.67
C ARG A 38 -16.97 -0.66 -2.13
N PRO A 39 -16.77 0.63 -2.49
CA PRO A 39 -16.30 0.98 -3.82
C PRO A 39 -14.91 0.40 -4.12
N ALA A 40 -14.51 0.40 -5.39
CA ALA A 40 -13.18 -0.04 -5.82
C ALA A 40 -12.07 0.66 -5.02
N GLY A 41 -11.07 -0.10 -4.56
CA GLY A 41 -10.03 0.38 -3.63
C GLY A 41 -10.38 0.27 -2.14
N TYR A 42 -11.66 0.10 -1.80
CA TYR A 42 -12.17 0.12 -0.42
C TYR A 42 -13.04 -1.10 -0.09
N ALA A 43 -12.84 -2.19 -0.81
CA ALA A 43 -13.61 -3.43 -0.64
C ALA A 43 -13.34 -4.13 0.70
N GLY A 44 -12.26 -3.79 1.41
CA GLY A 44 -11.89 -4.40 2.68
C GLY A 44 -11.57 -5.89 2.51
N ARG A 45 -12.24 -6.74 3.28
CA ARG A 45 -12.14 -8.20 3.21
C ARG A 45 -13.26 -8.85 2.40
N ALA A 46 -14.07 -8.07 1.69
CA ALA A 46 -15.16 -8.62 0.87
C ALA A 46 -14.63 -9.55 -0.23
N GLY A 47 -15.46 -10.53 -0.62
CA GLY A 47 -15.12 -11.55 -1.60
C GLY A 47 -14.99 -12.94 -0.98
N VAL A 48 -14.28 -13.82 -1.68
CA VAL A 48 -14.14 -15.26 -1.33
C VAL A 48 -12.77 -15.64 -0.80
N LEU A 49 -11.83 -14.68 -0.73
CA LEU A 49 -10.46 -14.94 -0.32
C LEU A 49 -10.42 -15.31 1.18
N PRO A 50 -9.68 -16.36 1.57
CA PRO A 50 -9.65 -16.85 2.94
C PRO A 50 -8.70 -16.01 3.81
N TRP A 51 -9.05 -14.75 4.07
CA TRP A 51 -8.23 -13.83 4.85
C TRP A 51 -7.84 -14.40 6.22
N GLY A 52 -6.57 -14.21 6.60
CA GLY A 52 -6.06 -14.58 7.91
C GLY A 52 -6.64 -13.73 9.04
N ALA A 53 -6.48 -14.21 10.28
CA ALA A 53 -6.92 -13.48 11.49
C ALA A 53 -6.17 -12.15 11.70
N ASN A 54 -5.02 -11.99 11.07
CA ASN A 54 -4.18 -10.78 11.06
C ASN A 54 -4.67 -9.71 10.08
N VAL A 55 -5.78 -9.93 9.35
CA VAL A 55 -6.34 -8.96 8.42
C VAL A 55 -7.59 -8.33 9.04
N HIS A 56 -7.50 -7.03 9.29
CA HIS A 56 -8.53 -6.21 9.92
C HIS A 56 -9.05 -5.18 8.91
N GLU A 57 -10.33 -4.83 9.01
CA GLU A 57 -10.87 -3.69 8.28
C GLU A 57 -10.79 -2.43 9.15
N VAL A 58 -10.56 -1.28 8.53
CA VAL A 58 -10.65 0.03 9.17
C VAL A 58 -11.49 0.95 8.29
N LEU A 59 -12.44 1.68 8.86
CA LEU A 59 -13.21 2.67 8.10
C LEU A 59 -12.30 3.85 7.75
N ALA A 60 -12.48 4.42 6.56
CA ALA A 60 -11.70 5.57 6.10
C ALA A 60 -11.68 6.72 7.12
N ASP A 61 -12.82 6.99 7.77
CA ASP A 61 -12.96 8.05 8.77
C ASP A 61 -12.20 7.77 10.07
N ASP A 62 -11.95 6.49 10.37
CA ASP A 62 -11.24 6.07 11.59
C ASP A 62 -9.72 6.02 11.39
N VAL A 63 -9.23 6.04 10.14
CA VAL A 63 -7.81 5.89 9.79
C VAL A 63 -6.94 6.88 10.57
N ALA A 64 -7.30 8.16 10.62
CA ALA A 64 -6.51 9.19 11.28
C ALA A 64 -6.32 8.96 12.80
N SER A 65 -7.24 8.22 13.44
CA SER A 65 -7.18 7.86 14.86
C SER A 65 -6.44 6.55 15.13
N GLY A 66 -6.22 5.73 14.10
CA GLY A 66 -5.52 4.46 14.19
C GLY A 66 -4.00 4.59 14.42
N ALA A 67 -3.40 3.58 15.02
CA ALA A 67 -1.95 3.49 15.20
C ALA A 67 -1.35 2.47 14.22
N PHE A 68 -0.49 2.95 13.33
CA PHE A 68 0.17 2.16 12.30
C PHE A 68 1.69 2.37 12.35
N ASP A 69 2.43 1.36 11.91
CA ASP A 69 3.90 1.41 11.86
C ASP A 69 4.41 1.71 10.45
N VAL A 70 3.64 1.35 9.42
CA VAL A 70 3.99 1.51 8.00
C VAL A 70 2.72 1.61 7.15
N VAL A 71 2.79 2.40 6.08
CA VAL A 71 1.73 2.51 5.08
C VAL A 71 2.20 1.88 3.76
N VAL A 72 1.40 0.95 3.23
CA VAL A 72 1.65 0.29 1.95
C VAL A 72 0.60 0.73 0.94
N TYR A 73 1.02 1.53 -0.02
CA TYR A 73 0.21 1.97 -1.16
C TYR A 73 0.34 0.97 -2.30
N GLN A 74 -0.75 0.76 -3.04
CA GLN A 74 -0.81 -0.17 -4.17
C GLN A 74 -1.49 0.44 -5.40
N HIS A 75 -1.87 1.72 -5.33
CA HIS A 75 -2.54 2.43 -6.42
C HIS A 75 -2.29 3.93 -6.33
N ARG A 76 -2.24 4.58 -7.49
CA ARG A 76 -1.91 6.00 -7.64
C ARG A 76 -2.85 6.91 -6.85
N SER A 77 -4.16 6.63 -6.89
CA SER A 77 -5.15 7.44 -6.15
C SER A 77 -4.90 7.45 -4.65
N HIS A 78 -4.47 6.33 -4.06
CA HIS A 78 -4.21 6.26 -2.63
C HIS A 78 -2.94 7.03 -2.24
N TRP A 79 -1.96 7.08 -3.14
CA TRP A 79 -0.74 7.89 -2.97
C TRP A 79 -1.00 9.39 -3.12
N GLU A 80 -1.72 9.79 -4.18
CA GLU A 80 -1.94 11.20 -4.51
C GLU A 80 -3.10 11.85 -3.74
N ARG A 81 -4.08 11.08 -3.26
CA ARG A 81 -5.29 11.60 -2.60
C ARG A 81 -5.44 11.09 -1.17
N ASP A 82 -5.64 9.78 -0.97
CA ASP A 82 -5.93 9.23 0.37
C ASP A 82 -4.81 9.52 1.38
N ARG A 83 -3.55 9.54 0.94
CA ARG A 83 -2.42 9.95 1.78
C ARG A 83 -2.65 11.31 2.44
N PHE A 84 -3.33 12.23 1.77
CA PHE A 84 -3.59 13.58 2.27
C PHE A 84 -4.97 13.72 2.91
N GLU A 85 -5.96 12.95 2.45
CA GLU A 85 -7.34 13.01 2.92
C GLU A 85 -7.58 12.17 4.19
N LEU A 86 -6.94 11.01 4.33
CA LEU A 86 -7.24 10.02 5.38
C LEU A 86 -6.18 9.96 6.48
N LEU A 87 -4.92 10.28 6.16
CA LEU A 87 -3.82 10.16 7.13
C LEU A 87 -3.61 11.47 7.91
N SER A 88 -3.37 11.34 9.21
CA SER A 88 -2.88 12.45 10.02
C SER A 88 -1.45 12.86 9.62
N ASP A 89 -1.04 14.06 9.99
CA ASP A 89 0.33 14.57 9.77
C ASP A 89 1.42 13.61 10.22
N THR A 90 1.21 12.98 11.38
CA THR A 90 2.14 12.00 11.94
C THR A 90 2.17 10.73 11.10
N GLN A 91 1.02 10.22 10.69
CA GLN A 91 0.94 9.03 9.83
C GLN A 91 1.58 9.26 8.46
N ARG A 92 1.45 10.48 7.88
CA ARG A 92 2.11 10.85 6.62
C ARG A 92 3.64 10.81 6.68
N ARG A 93 4.23 10.81 7.88
CA ARG A 93 5.67 10.70 8.14
C ARG A 93 6.14 9.28 8.41
N LEU A 94 5.24 8.31 8.63
CA LEU A 94 5.60 6.90 8.81
C LEU A 94 6.34 6.31 7.61
N PRO A 95 7.17 5.27 7.80
CA PRO A 95 7.68 4.46 6.70
C PRO A 95 6.59 4.17 5.67
N ARG A 96 6.93 4.31 4.39
CA ARG A 96 5.98 4.18 3.29
C ARG A 96 6.56 3.33 2.16
N VAL A 97 5.75 2.39 1.71
CA VAL A 97 6.07 1.53 0.57
C VAL A 97 5.01 1.76 -0.50
N TYR A 98 5.41 1.87 -1.75
CA TYR A 98 4.50 1.81 -2.87
C TYR A 98 4.79 0.54 -3.66
N ILE A 99 3.79 -0.30 -3.85
CA ILE A 99 3.89 -1.51 -4.66
C ILE A 99 3.31 -1.19 -6.04
N GLU A 100 4.18 -1.23 -7.06
CA GLU A 100 3.83 -0.98 -8.44
C GLU A 100 3.54 -2.30 -9.17
N HIS A 101 2.27 -2.44 -9.57
CA HIS A 101 1.73 -3.63 -10.22
C HIS A 101 1.82 -3.56 -11.73
N ASP A 102 1.68 -2.36 -12.29
CA ASP A 102 1.50 -2.15 -13.71
C ASP A 102 2.77 -1.58 -14.35
N PRO A 103 3.03 -1.89 -15.63
CA PRO A 103 4.03 -1.15 -16.39
C PRO A 103 3.55 0.29 -16.65
N PRO A 104 4.45 1.18 -17.10
CA PRO A 104 4.08 2.48 -17.68
C PRO A 104 2.92 2.39 -18.68
N GLN A 105 1.98 3.32 -18.58
CA GLN A 105 0.76 3.35 -19.42
C GLN A 105 0.77 4.47 -20.46
N GLU A 106 1.53 5.55 -20.23
CA GLU A 106 1.57 6.72 -21.11
C GLU A 106 2.74 6.67 -22.10
N ALA A 107 3.90 6.16 -21.65
CA ALA A 107 5.07 5.95 -22.50
C ALA A 107 5.59 4.54 -22.27
N PRO A 108 5.94 3.78 -23.33
CA PRO A 108 6.29 2.37 -23.21
C PRO A 108 7.56 2.13 -22.38
N PHE A 109 8.42 3.14 -22.23
CA PHE A 109 9.62 3.11 -21.39
C PHE A 109 9.91 4.51 -20.83
N ALA A 110 10.60 4.56 -19.68
CA ALA A 110 11.05 5.78 -19.02
C ALA A 110 9.93 6.81 -18.73
N GLN A 111 8.67 6.36 -18.61
CA GLN A 111 7.65 7.19 -17.98
C GLN A 111 8.07 7.43 -16.54
N ARG A 112 8.07 8.70 -16.11
CA ARG A 112 8.40 9.03 -14.73
C ARG A 112 7.31 8.56 -13.79
N HIS A 113 7.70 7.82 -12.76
CA HIS A 113 6.79 7.30 -11.76
C HIS A 113 6.28 8.45 -10.85
N TRP A 114 4.98 8.45 -10.53
CA TRP A 114 4.36 9.50 -9.69
C TRP A 114 4.89 9.49 -8.24
N VAL A 115 5.35 8.34 -7.76
CA VAL A 115 6.12 8.24 -6.51
C VAL A 115 7.54 8.75 -6.75
N ASN A 116 7.72 10.05 -6.52
CA ASN A 116 8.99 10.75 -6.58
C ASN A 116 9.34 11.28 -5.17
N ASP A 117 9.53 10.35 -4.22
CA ASP A 117 9.75 10.63 -2.80
C ASP A 117 10.91 9.76 -2.29
N ARG A 118 12.04 10.39 -1.94
CA ARG A 118 13.23 9.69 -1.44
C ARG A 118 13.02 9.00 -0.09
N GLY A 119 11.96 9.36 0.64
CA GLY A 119 11.56 8.70 1.90
C GLY A 119 10.63 7.51 1.70
N ALA A 120 10.33 7.14 0.45
CA ALA A 120 9.55 5.95 0.10
C ALA A 120 10.44 4.82 -0.42
N LEU A 121 9.90 3.60 -0.38
CA LEU A 121 10.42 2.45 -1.10
C LEU A 121 9.42 2.09 -2.21
N LEU A 122 9.87 2.08 -3.46
CA LEU A 122 9.07 1.71 -4.62
C LEU A 122 9.38 0.26 -5.01
N VAL A 123 8.45 -0.65 -4.72
CA VAL A 123 8.60 -2.07 -5.02
C VAL A 123 7.88 -2.40 -6.32
N HIS A 124 8.63 -2.81 -7.33
CA HIS A 124 8.07 -3.31 -8.59
C HIS A 124 7.80 -4.81 -8.48
N VAL A 125 6.56 -5.25 -8.78
CA VAL A 125 6.20 -6.67 -8.66
C VAL A 125 6.81 -7.56 -9.76
N THR A 126 7.39 -6.95 -10.79
CA THR A 126 8.18 -7.66 -11.81
C THR A 126 9.49 -6.92 -12.11
N PRO A 127 10.56 -7.65 -12.48
CA PRO A 127 11.77 -7.03 -13.01
C PRO A 127 11.53 -6.21 -14.28
N PHE A 128 10.50 -6.56 -15.06
CA PHE A 128 10.10 -5.79 -16.24
C PHE A 128 9.62 -4.40 -15.84
N ASN A 129 8.68 -4.28 -14.90
CA ASN A 129 8.21 -2.97 -14.42
C ASN A 129 9.37 -2.12 -13.87
N ALA A 130 10.28 -2.75 -13.10
CA ALA A 130 11.46 -2.08 -12.57
C ALA A 130 12.36 -1.49 -13.65
N LEU A 131 12.48 -2.17 -14.81
CA LEU A 131 13.23 -1.68 -15.96
C LEU A 131 12.49 -0.58 -16.73
N MET A 132 11.16 -0.68 -16.85
CA MET A 132 10.39 0.22 -17.72
C MET A 132 10.08 1.57 -17.05
N TRP A 133 9.95 1.62 -15.73
CA TRP A 133 9.67 2.85 -14.99
C TRP A 133 10.92 3.71 -14.78
N ASP A 134 10.81 5.02 -15.05
CA ASP A 134 11.75 5.99 -14.49
C ASP A 134 11.36 6.29 -13.03
N SER A 135 12.02 5.59 -12.11
CA SER A 135 11.81 5.74 -10.66
C SER A 135 12.50 6.99 -10.09
N GLY A 136 13.26 7.73 -10.92
CA GLY A 136 13.97 8.93 -10.52
C GLY A 136 14.90 8.69 -9.32
N GLY A 137 14.70 9.47 -8.26
CA GLY A 137 15.47 9.36 -7.03
C GLY A 137 14.85 8.46 -5.96
N THR A 138 13.70 7.83 -6.23
CA THR A 138 13.01 6.95 -5.27
C THR A 138 13.75 5.61 -5.18
N PRO A 139 14.12 5.14 -3.99
CA PRO A 139 14.67 3.79 -3.80
C PRO A 139 13.75 2.70 -4.34
N THR A 140 14.32 1.70 -5.03
CA THR A 140 13.61 0.53 -5.59
C THR A 140 14.21 -0.79 -5.16
#